data_AF-A0A533X9T8-F1
#
_entry.id   AF-A0A533X9T8-F1
#
_cell.length_a   1.000
_cell.length_b   1.000
_cell.length_c   1.000
_cell.angle_alpha   90.00
_cell.angle_beta   90.00
_cell.angle_gamma   90.00
#
_symmetry.space_group_name_H-M   'P 1'
#
loop_
_entity.id
_entity.type
_entity.pdbx_description
1 polymer ?
#
loop_
_entity_poly.entity_id
_entity_poly.type
_entity_poly.pdbx_seq_one_letter_code
_entity_poly.pdbx_strand_id
1 'polypeptide(L)'
;MGDPVGAARHVRETLKKDGTWMIIEPFANDKVEENLNPIGRVFYAASTMICVPASLAYKGPALGAQAGEARLRNVVTNGGFTRFRRATQTPFNLVLEAKP
;
A
#
# COMPACT_ATOMS: atom_id res chain seq x y z
N MET A 1 -3.39 8.39 2.22
CA MET A 1 -4.15 8.05 3.46
C MET A 1 -3.61 8.85 4.63
N GLY A 2 -4.47 9.27 5.57
CA GLY A 2 -4.06 9.94 6.81
C GLY A 2 -3.40 8.98 7.80
N ASP A 3 -4.09 7.89 8.14
CA ASP A 3 -3.57 6.84 9.03
C ASP A 3 -3.74 5.44 8.42
N PRO A 4 -2.79 4.98 7.58
CA PRO A 4 -2.90 3.66 6.96
C PRO A 4 -2.66 2.50 7.94
N VAL A 5 -1.96 2.72 9.06
CA VAL A 5 -1.74 1.69 10.09
C VAL A 5 -3.00 1.49 10.92
N GLY A 6 -3.68 2.58 11.32
CA GLY A 6 -4.98 2.52 11.96
C GLY A 6 -6.04 1.88 11.07
N ALA A 7 -6.02 2.18 9.77
CA ALA A 7 -6.90 1.51 8.80
C ALA A 7 -6.65 -0.02 8.78
N ALA A 8 -5.38 -0.45 8.69
CA ALA A 8 -5.05 -1.88 8.75
C ALA A 8 -5.50 -2.53 10.07
N ARG A 9 -5.30 -1.86 11.21
CA ARG A 9 -5.78 -2.34 12.53
C ARG A 9 -7.30 -2.53 12.53
N HIS A 10 -8.04 -1.56 12.03
CA HIS A 10 -9.49 -1.62 11.94
C HIS A 10 -9.96 -2.78 11.03
N VAL A 11 -9.31 -3.01 9.89
CA VAL A 11 -9.62 -4.15 9.03
C VAL A 11 -9.39 -5.47 9.78
N ARG A 12 -8.28 -5.62 10.51
CA ARG A 12 -8.01 -6.82 11.30
C ARG A 12 -9.08 -7.09 12.36
N GLU A 13 -9.55 -6.04 13.05
CA GLU A 13 -10.57 -6.13 14.09
C GLU A 13 -11.97 -6.48 13.55
N THR A 14 -12.23 -6.19 12.27
CA THR A 14 -13.54 -6.44 11.63
C THR A 14 -13.63 -7.80 10.92
N LEU A 15 -12.50 -8.41 10.60
CA LEU A 15 -12.45 -9.73 9.97
C LEU A 15 -12.77 -10.86 10.96
N LYS A 16 -13.27 -11.98 10.42
CA LYS A 16 -13.31 -13.26 11.17
C LYS A 16 -11.89 -13.68 11.57
N LYS A 17 -11.77 -14.55 12.58
CA LYS A 17 -10.47 -15.04 13.11
C LYS A 17 -9.53 -15.58 12.02
N ASP A 18 -10.08 -16.17 10.96
CA ASP A 18 -9.38 -16.75 9.81
C ASP A 18 -9.59 -15.97 8.50
N GLY A 19 -10.20 -14.78 8.59
CA GLY A 19 -10.49 -13.91 7.47
C GLY A 19 -9.24 -13.42 6.74
N THR A 20 -9.43 -13.04 5.49
CA THR A 20 -8.37 -12.58 4.60
C THR A 20 -8.69 -11.17 4.10
N TRP A 21 -7.71 -10.29 4.14
CA TRP A 21 -7.77 -8.99 3.48
C TRP A 21 -7.02 -9.05 2.14
N MET A 22 -7.73 -8.72 1.07
CA MET A 22 -7.12 -8.47 -0.25
C MET A 22 -6.87 -6.97 -0.40
N ILE A 23 -5.61 -6.61 -0.63
CA ILE A 23 -5.16 -5.23 -0.80
C ILE A 23 -4.69 -5.07 -2.24
N ILE A 24 -5.22 -4.07 -2.95
CA ILE A 24 -4.85 -3.77 -4.33
C ILE A 24 -4.26 -2.37 -4.37
N GLU A 25 -2.99 -2.27 -4.73
CA GLU A 25 -2.25 -1.00 -4.78
C GLU A 25 -1.54 -0.85 -6.12
N PRO A 26 -1.25 0.37 -6.58
CA PRO A 26 -0.51 0.56 -7.82
C PRO A 26 0.85 -0.12 -7.76
N PHE A 27 1.25 -0.70 -8.89
CA PHE A 27 2.52 -1.41 -9.00
C PHE A 27 3.68 -0.44 -8.79
N ALA A 28 4.54 -0.77 -7.84
CA ALA A 28 5.84 -0.15 -7.64
C ALA A 28 6.81 -1.18 -7.07
N ASN A 29 8.03 -1.17 -7.58
CA ASN A 29 9.18 -1.77 -6.91
C ASN A 29 9.60 -0.91 -5.72
N ASP A 30 10.40 -1.46 -4.81
CA ASP A 30 10.78 -0.78 -3.57
C ASP A 30 11.81 0.34 -3.80
N LYS A 31 12.54 0.30 -4.91
CA LYS A 31 13.54 1.31 -5.27
C LYS A 31 13.06 2.18 -6.43
N VAL A 32 13.38 3.47 -6.39
CA VAL A 32 12.91 4.44 -7.39
C VAL A 32 13.46 4.12 -8.78
N GLU A 33 14.74 3.75 -8.88
CA GLU A 33 15.42 3.42 -10.13
C GLU A 33 14.75 2.26 -10.89
N GLU A 34 14.11 1.33 -10.16
CA GLU A 34 13.37 0.18 -10.72
C GLU A 34 11.98 0.57 -11.23
N ASN A 35 11.54 1.80 -10.96
CA ASN A 35 10.25 2.36 -11.35
C ASN A 35 10.36 3.43 -12.45
N LEU A 36 11.57 3.71 -12.96
CA LEU A 36 11.80 4.72 -14.00
C LEU A 36 11.38 4.22 -15.39
N ASN A 37 10.07 4.01 -15.56
CA ASN A 37 9.42 3.59 -16.79
C ASN A 37 8.18 4.47 -17.05
N PRO A 38 7.53 4.39 -18.23
CA PRO A 38 6.39 5.24 -18.55
C PRO A 38 5.22 5.17 -17.55
N ILE A 39 4.92 3.98 -17.01
CA ILE A 39 3.85 3.80 -16.02
C ILE A 39 4.24 4.46 -14.69
N GLY A 40 5.46 4.19 -14.21
CA GLY A 40 5.98 4.81 -12.99
C GLY A 40 5.99 6.34 -13.09
N ARG A 41 6.39 6.90 -14.23
CA ARG A 41 6.32 8.36 -14.47
C ARG A 41 4.90 8.91 -14.26
N VAL A 42 3.88 8.26 -14.81
CA VAL A 42 2.49 8.68 -14.66
C VAL A 42 2.04 8.58 -13.20
N PHE A 43 2.33 7.46 -12.53
CA PHE A 43 1.92 7.28 -11.13
C PHE A 43 2.68 8.18 -10.14
N TYR A 44 3.97 8.45 -10.35
CA TYR A 44 4.69 9.45 -9.55
C TYR A 44 4.09 10.84 -9.75
N ALA A 45 3.83 11.26 -10.98
CA ALA A 45 3.22 12.56 -11.26
C ALA A 45 1.83 12.69 -10.61
N ALA A 46 0.95 11.71 -10.83
CA ALA A 46 -0.38 11.69 -10.23
C ALA A 46 -0.32 11.66 -8.69
N SER A 47 0.56 10.83 -8.12
CA SER A 47 0.74 10.73 -6.66
C SER A 47 1.22 12.05 -6.05
N THR A 48 2.15 12.73 -6.70
CA THR A 48 2.69 14.02 -6.24
C THR A 48 1.60 15.10 -6.20
N MET A 49 0.66 15.06 -7.15
CA MET A 49 -0.40 16.05 -7.26
C MET A 49 -1.66 15.70 -6.43
N ILE A 50 -1.87 14.42 -6.10
CA ILE A 50 -3.12 13.93 -5.51
C ILE A 50 -2.87 13.18 -4.19
N CYS A 51 -2.26 11.99 -4.25
CA CYS A 51 -2.22 11.05 -3.13
C CYS A 51 -1.33 11.54 -1.97
N VAL A 52 -0.17 12.12 -2.29
CA VAL A 52 0.79 12.63 -1.31
C VAL A 52 0.22 13.87 -0.60
N PRO A 53 -0.25 14.93 -1.29
CA PRO A 53 -0.88 16.08 -0.64
C PRO A 53 -2.08 15.67 0.22
N ALA A 54 -2.93 14.75 -0.27
CA ALA A 54 -4.06 14.25 0.50
C ALA A 54 -3.63 13.55 1.80
N SER A 55 -2.51 12.82 1.80
CA SER A 55 -1.96 12.24 3.04
C SER A 55 -1.44 13.32 3.97
N LEU A 56 -0.65 14.26 3.45
CA LEU A 56 -0.05 15.35 4.22
C LEU A 56 -1.08 16.29 4.86
N ALA A 57 -2.22 16.52 4.19
CA ALA A 57 -3.32 17.32 4.72
C ALA A 57 -3.86 16.79 6.07
N TYR A 58 -3.73 15.48 6.31
CA TYR A 58 -4.08 14.82 7.57
C TYR A 58 -2.85 14.41 8.39
N LYS A 59 -1.69 15.05 8.16
CA LYS A 59 -0.39 14.72 8.80
C LYS A 59 0.01 13.24 8.65
N GLY A 60 -0.42 12.62 7.56
CA GLY A 60 -0.14 11.21 7.26
C GLY A 60 1.25 10.95 6.71
N PRO A 61 1.59 9.68 6.48
CA PRO A 61 2.96 9.25 6.14
C PRO A 61 3.39 9.52 4.69
N ALA A 62 2.54 10.11 3.86
CA ALA A 62 2.84 10.47 2.47
C ALA A 62 3.37 9.31 1.60
N LEU A 63 2.87 8.09 1.80
CA LEU A 63 3.29 6.90 1.04
C LEU A 63 3.14 7.07 -0.49
N GLY A 64 2.08 7.77 -0.91
CA GLY A 64 1.76 7.95 -2.32
C GLY A 64 1.33 6.68 -3.03
N ALA A 65 1.18 6.75 -4.36
CA ALA A 65 0.82 5.63 -5.22
C ALA A 65 1.99 4.67 -5.50
N GLN A 66 3.22 5.05 -5.14
CA GLN A 66 4.45 4.30 -5.46
C GLN A 66 5.16 3.86 -4.18
N ALA A 67 4.40 3.30 -3.23
CA ALA A 67 4.91 2.93 -1.91
C ALA A 67 5.85 1.71 -1.94
N GLY A 68 5.63 0.78 -2.88
CA GLY A 68 6.36 -0.49 -2.94
C GLY A 68 5.85 -1.54 -1.95
N GLU A 69 6.09 -2.83 -2.22
CA GLU A 69 5.62 -3.91 -1.37
C GLU A 69 6.21 -3.85 0.04
N ALA A 70 7.49 -3.51 0.19
CA ALA A 70 8.15 -3.50 1.50
C ALA A 70 7.49 -2.49 2.45
N ARG A 71 7.15 -1.29 1.97
CA ARG A 71 6.45 -0.28 2.78
C ARG A 71 5.00 -0.70 3.06
N LEU A 72 4.29 -1.25 2.08
CA LEU A 72 2.93 -1.75 2.26
C LEU A 72 2.89 -2.89 3.29
N ARG A 73 3.83 -3.83 3.22
CA ARG A 73 4.02 -4.89 4.21
C ARG A 73 4.19 -4.30 5.61
N ASN A 74 5.09 -3.33 5.79
CA ASN A 74 5.33 -2.70 7.08
C ASN A 74 4.07 -2.02 7.66
N VAL A 75 3.30 -1.33 6.82
CA VAL A 75 2.02 -0.71 7.24
C VAL A 75 1.05 -1.76 7.75
N VAL A 76 0.89 -2.85 6.99
CA VAL A 76 -0.08 -3.91 7.27
C VAL A 76 0.33 -4.74 8.49
N THR A 77 1.61 -5.05 8.63
CA THR A 77 2.13 -5.77 9.81
C THR A 77 2.08 -4.91 11.07
N ASN A 78 2.34 -3.60 10.98
CA ASN A 78 2.10 -2.67 12.09
C ASN A 78 0.61 -2.53 12.45
N GLY A 79 -0.29 -2.85 11.53
CA GLY A 79 -1.73 -3.01 11.78
C GLY A 79 -2.09 -4.32 12.50
N GLY A 80 -1.14 -5.21 12.74
CA GLY A 80 -1.31 -6.44 13.52
C GLY A 80 -1.56 -7.71 12.70
N PHE A 81 -1.49 -7.65 11.37
CA PHE A 81 -1.50 -8.85 10.52
C PHE A 81 -0.13 -9.55 10.60
N THR A 82 -0.09 -10.87 10.80
CA THR A 82 1.19 -11.60 10.91
C THR A 82 1.61 -12.30 9.62
N ARG A 83 0.66 -12.54 8.71
CA ARG A 83 0.92 -13.17 7.41
C ARG A 83 0.63 -12.17 6.30
N PHE A 84 1.60 -11.98 5.43
CA PHE A 84 1.49 -11.07 4.29
C PHE A 84 2.26 -11.64 3.09
N ARG A 85 1.61 -11.70 1.93
CA ARG A 85 2.24 -12.13 0.68
C ARG A 85 1.66 -11.40 -0.53
N ARG A 86 2.44 -11.33 -1.61
CA ARG A 86 1.91 -11.02 -2.94
C ARG A 86 1.14 -12.24 -3.45
N ALA A 87 -0.16 -12.07 -3.69
CA ALA A 87 -1.02 -13.12 -4.22
C ALA A 87 -0.91 -13.21 -5.74
N THR A 88 -0.86 -12.06 -6.42
CA THR A 88 -0.61 -11.93 -7.86
C THR A 88 -0.22 -10.48 -8.17
N GLN A 89 0.02 -10.17 -9.44
CA GLN A 89 0.26 -8.81 -9.92
C GLN A 89 -0.21 -8.66 -11.37
N THR A 90 -0.44 -7.41 -11.76
CA THR A 90 -0.53 -7.00 -13.15
C THR A 90 0.58 -5.99 -13.43
N PRO A 91 0.76 -5.51 -14.68
CA PRO A 91 1.66 -4.40 -14.95
C PRO A 91 1.34 -3.11 -14.18
N PHE A 92 0.11 -2.99 -13.65
CA PHE A 92 -0.38 -1.77 -13.00
C PHE A 92 -0.65 -1.93 -11.51
N ASN A 93 -0.83 -3.15 -11.00
CA ASN A 93 -1.24 -3.37 -9.61
C ASN A 93 -0.45 -4.50 -8.95
N LEU A 94 -0.13 -4.30 -7.67
CA LEU A 94 0.15 -5.37 -6.72
C LEU A 94 -1.16 -5.86 -6.12
N VAL A 95 -1.36 -7.18 -6.08
CA VAL A 95 -2.47 -7.80 -5.35
C VAL A 95 -1.87 -8.56 -4.17
N LEU A 96 -2.13 -8.05 -2.98
CA LEU A 96 -1.52 -8.52 -1.74
C LEU A 96 -2.59 -9.19 -0.87
N GLU A 97 -2.17 -10.20 -0.14
CA GLU A 97 -2.99 -10.93 0.82
C GLU A 97 -2.42 -10.71 2.21
N ALA A 98 -3.28 -10.31 3.15
CA ALA A 98 -2.96 -10.23 4.57
C ALA A 98 -3.92 -11.07 5.41
N LYS A 99 -3.38 -11.81 6.39
CA LYS A 99 -4.14 -12.63 7.33
C LYS A 99 -3.62 -12.43 8.76
N PRO A 100 -4.49 -12.56 9.79
CA PRO A 100 -4.09 -12.50 11.19
C PRO A 100 -2.93 -13.45 11.48
#